data_AF-M3HSN3-F1
#
_entry.id   AF-M3HSN3-F1
#
_cell.length_a   1.000
_cell.length_b   1.000
_cell.length_c   1.000
_cell.angle_alpha   90.00
_cell.angle_beta   90.00
_cell.angle_gamma   90.00
#
_symmetry.space_group_name_H-M   'P 1'
#
loop_
_entity.id
_entity.type
_entity.pdbx_description
1 polymer ?
#
loop_
_entity_poly.entity_id
_entity_poly.type
_entity_poly.pdbx_seq_one_letter_code
_entity_poly.pdbx_strand_id
1 'polypeptide(L)'
;MEKISPLARDLDLFRETGLFPWLDTTFTSTAERRLISLLDPEDSSTDFKRENILLRQSIVRSISEKELAIPKILRLSSYLKKNRDLSLNQEKMEMKLIHNDGASELWKRYPWLKRIYRPVAILVLAFIPANVFLGAPFPASVLFLNLILFGLYRSRSLEIFRQYYSLSGSIEGLQKILIYLKGLNVRDKNGKSLLRGTSKEELKSAYEGLDRILKRVALTEAPLLHLILNSLFLYDLWILGKISKWKENIPRFWKNPSMI
;
A
#
# COMPACT_ATOMS: atom_id res chain seq x y z
N MET A 1 15.12 17.88 -6.63
CA MET A 1 15.98 17.25 -7.65
C MET A 1 17.20 16.74 -6.93
N GLU A 2 17.27 15.42 -6.77
CA GLU A 2 18.41 14.72 -6.17
C GLU A 2 19.69 15.01 -6.97
N LYS A 3 20.82 14.86 -6.29
CA LYS A 3 22.17 15.19 -6.76
C LYS A 3 22.57 14.21 -7.90
N ILE A 4 22.16 14.52 -9.13
CA ILE A 4 22.51 13.72 -10.32
C ILE A 4 24.03 13.68 -10.46
N SER A 5 24.59 12.48 -10.68
CA SER A 5 26.03 12.32 -10.91
C SER A 5 26.49 13.13 -12.12
N PRO A 6 27.72 13.71 -12.10
CA PRO A 6 28.30 14.35 -13.29
C PRO A 6 28.25 13.46 -14.53
N LEU A 7 28.48 12.15 -14.36
CA LEU A 7 28.45 11.16 -15.45
C LEU A 7 27.04 11.02 -16.05
N ALA A 8 26.01 11.01 -15.22
CA ALA A 8 24.63 10.93 -15.69
C ALA A 8 24.18 12.20 -16.43
N ARG A 9 24.80 13.35 -16.12
CA ARG A 9 24.60 14.61 -16.84
C ARG A 9 25.32 14.62 -18.20
N ASP A 10 26.50 14.02 -18.29
CA ASP A 10 27.29 13.92 -19.52
C ASP A 10 26.68 12.93 -20.51
N LEU A 11 26.13 11.82 -20.00
CA LEU A 11 25.42 10.80 -20.81
C LEU A 11 23.97 11.21 -21.14
N ASP A 12 23.56 12.42 -20.79
CA ASP A 12 22.22 12.95 -21.00
C ASP A 12 21.09 12.01 -20.53
N LEU A 13 21.25 11.41 -19.34
CA LEU A 13 20.33 10.35 -18.91
C LEU A 13 18.95 10.89 -18.54
N PHE A 14 18.88 12.01 -17.81
CA PHE A 14 17.63 12.47 -17.16
C PHE A 14 17.06 13.78 -17.71
N ARG A 15 17.58 14.33 -18.82
CA ARG A 15 16.98 15.52 -19.46
C ARG A 15 15.71 15.14 -20.23
N GLU A 16 14.93 16.14 -20.64
CA GLU A 16 13.65 15.94 -21.36
C GLU A 16 13.78 15.10 -22.64
N THR A 17 14.90 15.23 -23.35
CA THR A 17 15.24 14.44 -24.54
C THR A 17 16.18 13.27 -24.25
N GLY A 18 16.51 13.05 -22.97
CA GLY A 18 17.49 12.07 -22.52
C GLY A 18 16.97 10.64 -22.57
N LEU A 19 17.82 9.67 -22.18
CA LEU A 19 17.50 8.24 -22.26
C LEU A 19 16.33 7.81 -21.33
N PHE A 20 16.23 8.39 -20.14
CA PHE A 20 15.28 7.98 -19.12
C PHE A 20 13.81 8.09 -19.56
N PRO A 21 13.33 9.22 -20.12
CA PRO A 21 11.98 9.31 -20.69
C PRO A 21 11.60 8.19 -21.67
N TRP A 22 12.55 7.64 -22.42
CA TRP A 22 12.30 6.54 -23.37
C TRP A 22 12.27 5.16 -22.71
N LEU A 23 13.04 4.96 -21.64
CA LEU A 23 13.12 3.68 -20.91
C LEU A 23 11.99 3.52 -19.89
N ASP A 24 11.53 4.63 -19.33
CA ASP A 24 10.67 4.63 -18.18
C ASP A 24 9.23 4.25 -18.52
N THR A 25 8.96 2.97 -18.39
CA THR A 25 7.63 2.36 -18.49
C THR A 25 7.07 1.98 -17.11
N THR A 26 7.61 2.58 -16.04
CA THR A 26 7.26 2.23 -14.66
C THR A 26 5.89 2.79 -14.27
N PHE A 27 5.11 1.99 -13.53
CA PHE A 27 3.77 2.39 -13.09
C PHE A 27 3.74 3.04 -11.69
N THR A 28 4.86 2.99 -10.95
CA THR A 28 4.92 3.38 -9.53
C THR A 28 6.16 4.22 -9.27
N SER A 29 6.07 5.23 -8.40
CA SER A 29 7.19 6.11 -8.08
C SER A 29 8.33 5.35 -7.37
N THR A 30 8.01 4.27 -6.65
CA THR A 30 9.03 3.39 -6.05
C THR A 30 9.82 2.64 -7.13
N ALA A 31 9.14 2.11 -8.15
CA ALA A 31 9.80 1.43 -9.27
C ALA A 31 10.59 2.43 -10.12
N GLU A 32 10.06 3.63 -10.34
CA GLU A 32 10.76 4.73 -11.01
C GLU A 32 12.05 5.10 -10.29
N ARG A 33 12.00 5.38 -8.98
CA ARG A 33 13.20 5.65 -8.16
C ARG A 33 14.20 4.50 -8.23
N ARG A 34 13.73 3.25 -8.27
CA ARG A 34 14.61 2.08 -8.43
C ARG A 34 15.22 1.97 -9.81
N LEU A 35 14.50 2.37 -10.86
CA LEU A 35 15.04 2.46 -12.22
C LEU A 35 16.10 3.57 -12.28
N ILE A 36 15.83 4.72 -11.68
CA ILE A 36 16.80 5.83 -11.55
C ILE A 36 18.06 5.35 -10.83
N SER A 37 17.95 4.65 -9.70
CA SER A 37 19.13 4.14 -8.98
C SER A 37 19.91 3.06 -9.74
N LEU A 38 19.29 2.41 -10.74
CA LEU A 38 19.98 1.47 -11.63
C LEU A 38 20.63 2.17 -12.83
N LEU A 39 20.23 3.38 -13.16
CA LEU A 39 20.80 4.19 -14.24
C LEU A 39 21.90 5.13 -13.74
N ASP A 40 21.76 5.64 -12.51
CA ASP A 40 22.75 6.46 -11.82
C ASP A 40 23.09 5.82 -10.47
N PRO A 41 23.96 4.79 -10.47
CA PRO A 41 24.25 4.04 -9.27
C PRO A 41 25.25 4.73 -8.35
N GLU A 42 25.06 4.58 -7.05
CA GLU A 42 26.10 4.90 -6.08
C GLU A 42 27.25 3.87 -6.17
N ASP A 43 28.49 4.35 -6.00
CA ASP A 43 29.74 3.57 -6.14
C ASP A 43 29.80 2.29 -5.29
N SER A 44 28.96 2.17 -4.26
CA SER A 44 28.91 1.02 -3.34
C SER A 44 27.79 0.00 -3.62
N SER A 45 27.03 0.17 -4.71
CA SER A 45 25.82 -0.63 -4.93
C SER A 45 26.13 -2.10 -5.29
N THR A 46 25.56 -3.02 -4.50
CA THR A 46 25.66 -4.47 -4.77
C THR A 46 24.86 -4.90 -6.00
N ASP A 47 24.03 -4.01 -6.55
CA ASP A 47 23.18 -4.26 -7.71
C ASP A 47 23.97 -4.53 -8.99
N PHE A 48 25.21 -4.06 -9.10
CA PHE A 48 26.06 -4.24 -10.29
C PHE A 48 26.97 -5.47 -10.21
N LYS A 49 26.83 -6.30 -9.17
CA LYS A 49 27.46 -7.62 -9.16
C LYS A 49 26.96 -8.43 -10.37
N ARG A 50 27.87 -9.10 -11.07
CA ARG A 50 27.59 -9.92 -12.27
C ARG A 50 26.40 -10.86 -12.07
N GLU A 51 26.29 -11.46 -10.89
CA GLU A 51 25.21 -12.39 -10.57
C GLU A 51 23.82 -11.76 -10.61
N ASN A 52 23.69 -10.52 -10.11
CA ASN A 52 22.45 -9.75 -10.07
C ASN A 52 22.07 -9.25 -11.47
N ILE A 53 23.06 -8.83 -12.26
CA ILE A 53 22.86 -8.44 -13.66
C ILE A 53 22.31 -9.63 -14.48
N LEU A 54 22.95 -10.79 -14.38
CA LEU A 54 22.51 -12.01 -15.08
C LEU A 54 21.11 -12.44 -14.64
N LEU A 55 20.79 -12.27 -13.36
CA LEU A 55 19.45 -12.57 -12.84
C LEU A 55 18.40 -11.64 -13.48
N ARG A 56 18.63 -10.33 -13.51
CA ARG A 56 17.70 -9.39 -14.17
C ARG A 56 17.54 -9.68 -15.66
N GLN A 57 18.64 -9.93 -16.38
CA GLN A 57 18.60 -10.30 -17.79
C GLN A 57 17.81 -11.59 -18.04
N SER A 58 17.96 -12.61 -17.18
CA SER A 58 17.20 -13.86 -17.31
C SER A 58 15.69 -13.65 -17.12
N ILE A 59 15.29 -12.79 -16.18
CA ILE A 59 13.89 -12.44 -15.95
C ILE A 59 13.30 -11.70 -17.15
N VAL A 60 14.02 -10.69 -17.66
CA VAL A 60 13.60 -9.92 -18.84
C VAL A 60 13.44 -10.85 -20.04
N ARG A 61 14.42 -11.72 -20.28
CA ARG A 61 14.37 -12.73 -21.34
C ARG A 61 13.17 -13.67 -21.20
N SER A 62 12.93 -14.19 -20.00
CA SER A 62 11.80 -15.09 -19.75
C SER A 62 10.44 -14.41 -19.97
N ILE A 63 10.35 -13.08 -19.79
CA ILE A 63 9.15 -12.30 -20.10
C ILE A 63 9.06 -12.04 -21.60
N SER A 64 10.16 -11.65 -22.26
CA SER A 64 10.17 -11.32 -23.69
C SER A 64 9.86 -12.53 -24.59
N GLU A 65 10.22 -13.74 -24.16
CA GLU A 65 9.88 -14.99 -24.85
C GLU A 65 8.36 -15.29 -24.85
N LYS A 66 7.56 -14.54 -24.08
CA LYS A 66 6.11 -14.66 -24.04
C LYS A 66 5.48 -13.59 -24.93
N GLU A 67 5.09 -13.99 -26.15
CA GLU A 67 4.58 -13.12 -27.22
C GLU A 67 3.57 -12.05 -26.75
N LEU A 68 2.60 -12.42 -25.91
CA LEU A 68 1.56 -11.50 -25.44
C LEU A 68 1.81 -10.90 -24.05
N ALA A 69 2.95 -11.15 -23.42
CA ALA A 69 3.20 -10.69 -22.06
C ALA A 69 3.25 -9.17 -21.96
N ILE A 70 4.04 -8.51 -22.81
CA ILE A 70 4.22 -7.06 -22.77
C ILE A 70 2.91 -6.32 -23.10
N PRO A 71 2.20 -6.60 -24.21
CA PRO A 71 0.95 -5.93 -24.52
C PRO A 71 -0.13 -6.15 -23.46
N LYS A 72 -0.19 -7.35 -22.86
CA LYS A 72 -1.17 -7.65 -21.82
C LYS A 72 -0.84 -6.94 -20.50
N ILE A 73 0.44 -6.82 -20.13
CA ILE A 73 0.84 -6.02 -18.96
C ILE A 73 0.50 -4.54 -19.17
N LEU A 74 0.76 -3.98 -20.36
CA LEU A 74 0.38 -2.60 -20.69
C LEU A 74 -1.14 -2.40 -20.67
N ARG A 75 -1.92 -3.36 -21.18
CA ARG A 75 -3.38 -3.30 -21.06
C ARG A 75 -3.82 -3.37 -19.59
N LEU A 76 -3.20 -4.24 -18.79
CA LEU A 76 -3.53 -4.38 -17.37
C LEU A 76 -3.14 -3.15 -16.55
N SER A 77 -2.08 -2.43 -16.94
CA SER A 77 -1.66 -1.20 -16.26
C SER A 77 -2.60 -0.03 -16.51
N SER A 78 -3.40 -0.03 -17.58
CA SER A 78 -4.49 0.94 -17.74
C SER A 78 -5.50 0.90 -16.59
N TYR A 79 -5.72 -0.26 -15.98
CA TYR A 79 -6.59 -0.40 -14.80
C TYR A 79 -5.99 0.25 -13.53
N LEU A 80 -4.68 0.52 -13.49
CA LEU A 80 -4.08 1.28 -12.40
C LEU A 80 -4.50 2.76 -12.41
N LYS A 81 -4.99 3.26 -13.55
CA LYS A 81 -5.40 4.65 -13.75
C LYS A 81 -6.92 4.87 -13.66
N LYS A 82 -7.72 3.80 -13.60
CA LYS A 82 -9.18 3.85 -13.79
C LYS A 82 -9.95 4.66 -12.73
N ASN A 83 -9.39 4.81 -11.53
CA ASN A 83 -10.06 5.48 -10.39
C ASN A 83 -9.23 6.67 -9.84
N ARG A 84 -8.36 7.27 -10.66
CA ARG A 84 -7.70 8.53 -10.30
C ARG A 84 -8.52 9.67 -10.87
N ASP A 85 -8.95 10.59 -10.01
CA ASP A 85 -9.53 11.86 -10.45
C ASP A 85 -8.56 12.53 -11.43
N LEU A 86 -9.06 12.81 -12.62
CA LEU A 86 -8.33 13.43 -13.74
C LEU A 86 -7.75 14.82 -13.40
N SER A 87 -8.09 15.38 -12.24
CA SER A 87 -7.69 16.71 -11.75
C SER A 87 -6.43 16.72 -10.89
N LEU A 88 -5.98 15.57 -10.38
CA LEU A 88 -4.67 15.46 -9.71
C LEU A 88 -3.64 15.03 -10.76
N ASN A 89 -2.60 15.86 -10.93
CA ASN A 89 -1.48 15.66 -11.85
C ASN A 89 -1.02 14.19 -11.93
N GLN A 90 -0.39 13.84 -13.06
CA GLN A 90 0.12 12.52 -13.47
C GLN A 90 1.17 11.88 -12.51
N GLU A 91 1.06 12.04 -11.20
CA GLU A 91 1.96 11.46 -10.22
C GLU A 91 1.81 9.94 -10.20
N LYS A 92 2.87 9.22 -10.57
CA LYS A 92 2.92 7.75 -10.50
C LYS A 92 2.58 7.26 -9.10
N MET A 93 2.04 6.05 -9.02
CA MET A 93 1.57 5.49 -7.74
C MET A 93 2.72 5.35 -6.74
N GLU A 94 2.59 5.99 -5.58
CA GLU A 94 3.54 5.80 -4.48
C GLU A 94 3.27 4.45 -3.77
N MET A 95 4.08 3.43 -4.06
CA MET A 95 4.07 2.17 -3.30
C MET A 95 4.80 2.27 -1.95
N LYS A 96 5.54 3.36 -1.67
CA LYS A 96 6.29 3.57 -0.41
C LYS A 96 5.43 3.42 0.85
N LEU A 97 4.11 3.51 0.71
CA LEU A 97 3.15 3.67 1.79
C LEU A 97 2.72 2.36 2.48
N ILE A 98 2.74 1.21 1.79
CA ILE A 98 2.35 -0.07 2.42
C ILE A 98 3.42 -0.54 3.42
N HIS A 99 4.66 -0.09 3.24
CA HIS A 99 5.78 -0.47 4.10
C HIS A 99 5.83 0.32 5.41
N ASN A 100 5.32 1.56 5.42
CA ASN A 100 5.45 2.39 6.62
C ASN A 100 4.59 1.81 7.76
N ASP A 101 5.23 1.56 8.90
CA ASP A 101 4.65 0.84 10.03
C ASP A 101 3.75 1.75 10.89
N GLY A 102 3.14 2.78 10.29
CA GLY A 102 2.45 3.85 11.01
C GLY A 102 1.35 3.35 11.94
N ALA A 103 0.66 2.27 11.56
CA ALA A 103 -0.30 1.60 12.44
C ALA A 103 0.39 0.96 13.67
N SER A 104 1.51 0.27 13.50
CA SER A 104 2.23 -0.33 14.63
C SER A 104 2.98 0.70 15.46
N GLU A 105 3.44 1.80 14.86
CA GLU A 105 4.02 2.93 15.58
C GLU A 105 2.97 3.61 16.47
N LEU A 106 1.74 3.76 15.98
CA LEU A 106 0.60 4.22 16.78
C LEU A 106 0.35 3.27 17.96
N TRP A 107 0.37 1.95 17.75
CA TRP A 107 0.23 0.97 18.83
C TRP A 107 1.41 0.95 19.81
N LYS A 108 2.63 1.24 19.35
CA LYS A 108 3.81 1.37 20.21
C LYS A 108 3.72 2.63 21.08
N ARG A 109 3.22 3.73 20.51
CA ARG A 109 3.05 5.01 21.22
C ARG A 109 1.87 4.98 22.19
N TYR A 110 0.78 4.31 21.83
CA TYR A 110 -0.43 4.19 22.64
C TYR A 110 -0.82 2.71 22.84
N PRO A 111 -0.03 1.93 23.61
CA PRO A 111 -0.28 0.50 23.81
C PRO A 111 -1.58 0.24 24.59
N TRP A 112 -1.92 1.13 25.51
CA TRP A 112 -3.19 1.10 26.26
C TRP A 112 -4.40 1.18 25.34
N LEU A 113 -4.29 1.92 24.24
CA LEU A 113 -5.35 2.11 23.27
C LEU A 113 -5.75 0.79 22.61
N LYS A 114 -4.77 -0.10 22.34
CA LYS A 114 -4.99 -1.46 21.79
C LYS A 114 -5.83 -2.35 22.71
N ARG A 115 -5.71 -2.14 24.02
CA ARG A 115 -6.40 -2.94 25.05
C ARG A 115 -7.78 -2.37 25.40
N ILE A 116 -7.92 -1.05 25.35
CA ILE A 116 -9.09 -0.33 25.88
C ILE A 116 -10.18 -0.10 24.81
N TYR A 117 -9.84 0.03 23.52
CA TYR A 117 -10.85 0.42 22.52
C TYR A 117 -12.02 -0.58 22.38
N ARG A 118 -11.76 -1.89 22.49
CA ARG A 118 -12.79 -2.93 22.39
C ARG A 118 -13.77 -2.90 23.57
N PRO A 119 -13.32 -2.97 24.84
CA PRO A 119 -14.24 -2.91 25.97
C PRO A 119 -14.99 -1.56 25.99
N VAL A 120 -14.35 -0.45 25.63
CA VAL A 120 -15.03 0.85 25.54
C VAL A 120 -16.13 0.84 24.49
N ALA A 121 -15.89 0.32 23.28
CA ALA A 121 -16.93 0.21 22.24
C ALA A 121 -18.11 -0.67 22.68
N ILE A 122 -17.84 -1.77 23.38
CA ILE A 122 -18.90 -2.66 23.93
C ILE A 122 -19.70 -1.94 25.01
N LEU A 123 -19.02 -1.23 25.93
CA LEU A 123 -19.67 -0.44 26.98
C LEU A 123 -20.56 0.64 26.37
N VAL A 124 -20.05 1.42 25.40
CA VAL A 124 -20.84 2.44 24.68
C VAL A 124 -22.11 1.82 24.10
N LEU A 125 -21.99 0.67 23.42
CA LEU A 125 -23.12 -0.01 22.82
C LEU A 125 -24.13 -0.53 23.87
N ALA A 126 -23.65 -1.00 25.02
CA ALA A 126 -24.51 -1.46 26.12
C ALA A 126 -25.20 -0.30 26.86
N PHE A 127 -24.58 0.87 26.92
CA PHE A 127 -25.15 2.05 27.59
C PHE A 127 -26.25 2.74 26.78
N ILE A 128 -26.27 2.60 25.45
CA ILE A 128 -27.34 3.15 24.61
C ILE A 128 -28.73 2.61 25.00
N PRO A 129 -28.99 1.28 25.02
CA PRO A 129 -30.27 0.75 25.46
C PRO A 129 -30.49 0.98 26.96
N ALA A 130 -29.44 0.90 27.79
CA ALA A 130 -29.57 1.15 29.22
C ALA A 130 -30.10 2.57 29.53
N ASN A 131 -29.73 3.59 28.75
CA ASN A 131 -30.29 4.93 28.88
C ASN A 131 -31.76 5.02 28.48
N VAL A 132 -32.17 4.32 27.42
CA VAL A 132 -33.57 4.27 26.99
C VAL A 132 -34.46 3.59 28.03
N PHE A 133 -33.94 2.55 28.72
CA PHE A 133 -34.70 1.80 29.72
C PHE A 133 -34.60 2.36 31.15
N LEU A 134 -33.48 3.00 31.53
CA LEU A 134 -33.20 3.45 32.90
C LEU A 134 -33.16 4.97 33.08
N GLY A 135 -33.29 5.76 31.99
CA GLY A 135 -33.30 7.23 32.02
C GLY A 135 -32.01 7.88 32.53
N ALA A 136 -30.90 7.15 32.51
CA ALA A 136 -29.66 7.55 33.18
C ALA A 136 -28.73 8.37 32.25
N PRO A 137 -28.23 9.56 32.65
CA PRO A 137 -27.52 10.50 31.77
C PRO A 137 -26.09 10.09 31.37
N PHE A 138 -25.67 8.86 31.70
CA PHE A 138 -24.31 8.36 31.47
C PHE A 138 -23.83 8.30 30.01
N PRO A 139 -24.67 8.15 28.96
CA PRO A 139 -24.17 8.06 27.58
C PRO A 139 -23.44 9.31 27.11
N ALA A 140 -23.87 10.50 27.55
CA ALA A 140 -23.25 11.75 27.13
C ALA A 140 -21.79 11.84 27.60
N SER A 141 -21.51 11.46 28.85
CA SER A 141 -20.15 11.45 29.41
C SER A 141 -19.24 10.43 28.70
N VAL A 142 -19.78 9.25 28.37
CA VAL A 142 -19.03 8.21 27.64
C VAL A 142 -18.75 8.64 26.19
N LEU A 143 -19.73 9.23 25.50
CA LEU A 143 -19.54 9.78 24.16
C LEU A 143 -18.53 10.93 24.16
N PHE A 144 -18.57 11.79 25.18
CA PHE A 144 -17.60 12.88 25.33
C PHE A 144 -16.17 12.35 25.54
N LEU A 145 -16.00 11.30 26.37
CA LEU A 145 -14.72 10.62 26.54
C LEU A 145 -14.21 10.02 25.21
N ASN A 146 -15.08 9.39 24.42
CA ASN A 146 -14.71 8.88 23.10
C ASN A 146 -14.28 10.01 22.14
N LEU A 147 -14.89 11.18 22.25
CA LEU A 147 -14.57 12.34 21.43
C LEU A 147 -13.18 12.92 21.82
N ILE A 148 -12.86 12.96 23.11
CA ILE A 148 -11.50 13.29 23.59
C ILE A 148 -10.49 12.27 23.07
N LEU A 149 -10.77 10.97 23.22
CA LEU A 149 -9.90 9.90 22.72
C LEU A 149 -9.68 10.02 21.21
N PHE A 150 -10.74 10.31 20.46
CA PHE A 150 -10.64 10.55 19.02
C PHE A 150 -9.69 11.70 18.69
N GLY A 151 -9.81 12.83 19.37
CA GLY A 151 -8.91 13.98 19.18
C GLY A 151 -7.44 13.62 19.37
N LEU A 152 -7.11 12.76 20.35
CA LEU A 152 -5.73 12.36 20.64
C LEU A 152 -5.04 11.61 19.51
N TYR A 153 -5.75 10.75 18.77
CA TYR A 153 -5.16 9.93 17.71
C TYR A 153 -5.54 10.35 16.28
N ARG A 154 -6.48 11.29 16.11
CA ARG A 154 -7.05 11.67 14.80
C ARG A 154 -5.99 12.09 13.78
N SER A 155 -5.05 12.95 14.16
CA SER A 155 -4.02 13.44 13.23
C SER A 155 -3.23 12.28 12.63
N ARG A 156 -2.85 11.30 13.45
CA ARG A 156 -2.10 10.12 13.03
C ARG A 156 -2.96 9.11 12.27
N SER A 157 -4.21 8.87 12.69
CA SER A 157 -5.12 7.98 11.95
C SER A 157 -5.40 8.51 10.55
N LEU A 158 -5.62 9.83 10.41
CA LEU A 158 -5.82 10.50 9.13
C LEU A 158 -4.58 10.38 8.23
N GLU A 159 -3.39 10.61 8.79
CA GLU A 159 -2.13 10.45 8.04
C GLU A 159 -2.01 9.04 7.48
N ILE A 160 -2.27 8.01 8.30
CA ILE A 160 -2.25 6.60 7.89
C ILE A 160 -3.32 6.35 6.82
N PHE A 161 -4.55 6.82 7.00
CA PHE A 161 -5.63 6.58 6.04
C PHE A 161 -5.38 7.24 4.69
N ARG A 162 -4.81 8.46 4.64
CA ARG A 162 -4.37 9.11 3.39
C ARG A 162 -3.46 8.22 2.55
N GLN A 163 -2.63 7.42 3.21
CA GLN A 163 -1.74 6.46 2.55
C GLN A 163 -2.51 5.32 1.85
N TYR A 164 -3.59 4.85 2.48
CA TYR A 164 -4.44 3.79 1.96
C TYR A 164 -5.40 4.31 0.89
N TYR A 165 -5.87 5.54 1.01
CA TYR A 165 -6.69 6.22 0.01
C TYR A 165 -6.04 6.28 -1.36
N SER A 166 -4.77 6.70 -1.42
CA SER A 166 -4.03 6.79 -2.68
C SER A 166 -3.85 5.44 -3.39
N LEU A 167 -4.06 4.32 -2.67
CA LEU A 167 -3.95 2.95 -3.18
C LEU A 167 -5.31 2.35 -3.58
N SER A 168 -6.43 2.89 -3.08
CA SER A 168 -7.77 2.35 -3.33
C SER A 168 -8.14 2.29 -4.80
N GLY A 169 -7.67 3.28 -5.58
CA GLY A 169 -7.97 3.34 -7.01
C GLY A 169 -7.17 2.37 -7.89
N SER A 170 -6.04 1.85 -7.41
CA SER A 170 -5.07 1.09 -8.23
C SER A 170 -4.94 -0.37 -7.81
N ILE A 171 -5.51 -0.75 -6.65
CA ILE A 171 -5.29 -2.05 -6.04
C ILE A 171 -5.76 -3.22 -6.92
N GLU A 172 -6.88 -3.05 -7.62
CA GLU A 172 -7.43 -4.06 -8.53
C GLU A 172 -6.52 -4.28 -9.74
N GLY A 173 -5.94 -3.21 -10.28
CA GLY A 173 -4.98 -3.30 -11.39
C GLY A 173 -3.70 -4.03 -10.97
N LEU A 174 -3.16 -3.72 -9.78
CA LEU A 174 -1.98 -4.40 -9.22
C LEU A 174 -2.23 -5.89 -9.03
N GLN A 175 -3.40 -6.25 -8.46
CA GLN A 175 -3.81 -7.63 -8.27
C GLN A 175 -3.79 -8.40 -9.60
N LYS A 176 -4.41 -7.84 -10.65
CA LYS A 176 -4.48 -8.47 -11.97
C LYS A 176 -3.10 -8.65 -12.59
N ILE A 177 -2.22 -7.66 -12.47
CA ILE A 177 -0.84 -7.73 -12.97
C ILE A 177 -0.07 -8.85 -12.27
N LEU A 178 -0.11 -8.92 -10.94
CA LEU A 178 0.62 -9.96 -10.19
C LEU A 178 0.10 -11.37 -10.45
N ILE A 179 -1.23 -11.55 -10.53
CA ILE A 179 -1.83 -12.84 -10.88
C ILE A 179 -1.41 -13.25 -12.30
N TYR A 180 -1.36 -12.29 -13.23
CA TYR A 180 -0.90 -12.55 -14.60
C TYR A 180 0.58 -12.95 -14.63
N LEU A 181 1.47 -12.21 -13.97
CA LEU A 181 2.90 -12.52 -13.85
C LEU A 181 3.12 -13.90 -13.22
N LYS A 182 2.35 -14.26 -12.19
CA LYS A 182 2.37 -15.59 -11.59
C LYS A 182 1.96 -16.66 -12.61
N GLY A 183 0.95 -16.38 -13.42
CA GLY A 183 0.47 -17.27 -14.48
C GLY A 183 1.46 -17.46 -15.63
N LEU A 184 2.30 -16.47 -15.92
CA LEU A 184 3.35 -16.55 -16.94
C LEU A 184 4.48 -17.51 -16.58
N ASN A 185 4.60 -17.89 -15.29
CA ASN A 185 5.66 -18.76 -14.78
C ASN A 185 7.06 -18.29 -15.21
N VAL A 186 7.32 -16.99 -15.04
CA VAL A 186 8.61 -16.36 -15.34
C VAL A 186 9.69 -17.03 -14.51
N ARG A 187 10.79 -17.47 -15.13
CA ARG A 187 11.89 -18.17 -14.44
C ARG A 187 13.15 -17.32 -14.43
N ASP A 188 13.88 -17.37 -13.32
CA ASP A 188 15.23 -16.83 -13.24
C ASP A 188 16.27 -17.77 -13.87
N LYS A 189 17.53 -17.33 -13.92
CA LYS A 189 18.68 -18.12 -14.38
C LYS A 189 18.87 -19.46 -13.66
N ASN A 190 18.32 -19.61 -12.46
CA ASN A 190 18.39 -20.82 -11.63
C ASN A 190 17.11 -21.68 -11.77
N GLY A 191 16.22 -21.36 -12.71
CA GLY A 191 14.94 -22.03 -12.91
C GLY A 191 13.90 -21.77 -11.81
N LYS A 192 14.16 -20.86 -10.86
CA LYS A 192 13.21 -20.47 -9.82
C LYS A 192 12.16 -19.55 -10.43
N SER A 193 10.89 -19.85 -10.19
CA SER A 193 9.81 -19.00 -10.67
C SER A 193 9.71 -17.71 -9.85
N LEU A 194 9.42 -16.60 -10.54
CA LEU A 194 8.98 -15.37 -9.91
C LEU A 194 7.75 -15.68 -9.05
N LEU A 195 7.71 -15.16 -7.82
CA LEU A 195 6.61 -15.42 -6.87
C LEU A 195 6.48 -16.89 -6.42
N ARG A 196 7.53 -17.73 -6.49
CA ARG A 196 7.51 -19.18 -6.14
C ARG A 196 6.80 -19.50 -4.82
N GLY A 197 6.98 -18.66 -3.79
CA GLY A 197 6.43 -18.83 -2.45
C GLY A 197 5.03 -18.25 -2.24
N THR A 198 4.27 -17.95 -3.29
CA THR A 198 2.91 -17.44 -3.16
C THR A 198 2.00 -18.05 -4.22
N SER A 199 0.85 -18.59 -3.82
CA SER A 199 -0.16 -19.12 -4.74
C SER A 199 -1.00 -17.99 -5.36
N LYS A 200 -1.76 -18.29 -6.43
CA LYS A 200 -2.66 -17.29 -7.04
C LYS A 200 -3.81 -16.96 -6.08
N GLU A 201 -4.25 -17.96 -5.32
CA GLU A 201 -5.32 -17.88 -4.33
C GLU A 201 -4.89 -17.03 -3.13
N GLU A 202 -3.65 -17.19 -2.67
CA GLU A 202 -3.06 -16.35 -1.62
C GLU A 202 -2.93 -14.89 -2.06
N LEU A 203 -2.48 -14.64 -3.30
CA LEU A 203 -2.46 -13.28 -3.86
C LEU A 203 -3.88 -12.70 -3.94
N LYS A 204 -4.83 -13.48 -4.46
CA LYS A 204 -6.22 -13.04 -4.58
C LYS A 204 -6.81 -12.68 -3.22
N SER A 205 -6.69 -13.57 -2.24
CA SER A 205 -7.18 -13.38 -0.86
C SER A 205 -6.52 -12.19 -0.17
N ALA A 206 -5.20 -12.01 -0.31
CA ALA A 206 -4.49 -10.88 0.28
C ALA A 206 -4.99 -9.52 -0.25
N TYR A 207 -5.20 -9.44 -1.57
CA TYR A 207 -5.71 -8.23 -2.22
C TYR A 207 -7.20 -7.98 -1.96
N GLU A 208 -8.03 -9.02 -1.87
CA GLU A 208 -9.43 -8.89 -1.43
C GLU A 208 -9.53 -8.42 0.02
N GLY A 209 -8.65 -8.92 0.90
CA GLY A 209 -8.53 -8.45 2.28
C GLY A 209 -8.18 -6.97 2.34
N LEU A 210 -7.24 -6.53 1.49
CA LEU A 210 -6.86 -5.12 1.39
C LEU A 210 -8.00 -4.27 0.81
N ASP A 211 -8.64 -4.69 -0.28
CA ASP A 211 -9.79 -3.99 -0.87
C ASP A 211 -10.92 -3.78 0.15
N ARG A 212 -11.24 -4.79 0.96
CA ARG A 212 -12.22 -4.67 2.06
C ARG A 212 -11.81 -3.64 3.10
N ILE A 213 -10.51 -3.52 3.40
CA ILE A 213 -9.98 -2.50 4.31
C ILE A 213 -10.10 -1.12 3.66
N LEU A 214 -9.71 -0.98 2.39
CA LEU A 214 -9.77 0.28 1.65
C LEU A 214 -11.20 0.83 1.54
N LYS A 215 -12.18 -0.03 1.24
CA LYS A 215 -13.61 0.34 1.23
C LYS A 215 -14.11 0.86 2.58
N ARG A 216 -13.54 0.34 3.68
CA ARG A 216 -13.87 0.81 5.05
C ARG A 216 -13.15 2.10 5.39
N VAL A 217 -11.88 2.21 4.99
CA VAL A 217 -11.14 3.47 5.07
C VAL A 217 -11.93 4.55 4.34
N ALA A 218 -12.50 4.28 3.16
CA ALA A 218 -13.34 5.22 2.41
C ALA A 218 -14.57 5.77 3.16
N LEU A 219 -15.08 5.08 4.18
CA LEU A 219 -16.15 5.63 5.02
C LEU A 219 -15.64 6.76 5.93
N THR A 220 -14.33 6.90 6.11
CA THR A 220 -13.71 7.99 6.88
C THR A 220 -13.59 9.30 6.09
N GLU A 221 -13.86 9.28 4.78
CA GLU A 221 -13.90 10.46 3.92
C GLU A 221 -15.18 11.27 4.12
N ALA A 222 -16.28 10.61 4.48
CA ALA A 222 -17.56 11.24 4.80
C ALA A 222 -17.52 11.79 6.25
N PRO A 223 -17.31 13.11 6.48
CA PRO A 223 -16.93 13.61 7.80
C PRO A 223 -18.00 13.36 8.88
N LEU A 224 -19.28 13.45 8.50
CA LEU A 224 -20.41 13.32 9.41
C LEU A 224 -20.66 11.85 9.79
N LEU A 225 -20.62 10.95 8.81
CA LEU A 225 -20.69 9.51 9.03
C LEU A 225 -19.48 9.03 9.86
N HIS A 226 -18.29 9.54 9.52
CA HIS A 226 -17.05 9.22 10.21
C HIS A 226 -17.09 9.61 11.69
N LEU A 227 -17.57 10.82 11.98
CA LEU A 227 -17.72 11.30 13.35
C LEU A 227 -18.68 10.41 14.15
N ILE A 228 -19.85 10.07 13.60
CA ILE A 228 -20.81 9.17 14.24
C ILE A 228 -20.16 7.79 14.51
N LEU A 229 -19.56 7.19 13.49
CA LEU A 229 -18.92 5.88 13.61
C LEU A 229 -17.81 5.88 14.65
N ASN A 230 -17.01 6.94 14.69
CA ASN A 230 -15.89 7.00 15.61
C ASN A 230 -16.31 7.32 17.05
N SER A 231 -17.32 8.18 17.23
CA SER A 231 -17.93 8.44 18.54
C SER A 231 -18.57 7.20 19.16
N LEU A 232 -19.17 6.32 18.34
CA LEU A 232 -19.84 5.10 18.81
C LEU A 232 -18.88 3.92 18.99
N PHE A 233 -17.98 3.70 18.03
CA PHE A 233 -17.24 2.44 17.92
C PHE A 233 -15.72 2.59 17.96
N LEU A 234 -15.19 3.82 18.09
CA LEU A 234 -13.76 4.10 17.90
C LEU A 234 -13.27 3.50 16.57
N TYR A 235 -14.05 3.74 15.53
CA TYR A 235 -13.97 3.13 14.20
C TYR A 235 -12.56 3.16 13.61
N ASP A 236 -11.83 4.26 13.78
CA ASP A 236 -10.44 4.40 13.32
C ASP A 236 -9.54 3.31 13.90
N LEU A 237 -9.65 3.07 15.22
CA LEU A 237 -8.84 2.07 15.91
C LEU A 237 -9.19 0.65 15.48
N TRP A 238 -10.46 0.41 15.16
CA TRP A 238 -10.89 -0.86 14.61
C TRP A 238 -10.31 -1.10 13.22
N ILE A 239 -10.33 -0.10 12.33
CA ILE A 239 -9.70 -0.18 11.01
C ILE A 239 -8.18 -0.38 11.16
N LEU A 240 -7.51 0.42 11.98
CA LEU A 240 -6.07 0.30 12.24
C LEU A 240 -5.71 -1.09 12.75
N GLY A 241 -6.55 -1.67 13.62
CA GLY A 241 -6.38 -3.05 14.08
C GLY A 241 -6.54 -4.08 12.96
N LYS A 242 -7.46 -3.85 12.00
CA LYS A 242 -7.61 -4.70 10.80
C LYS A 242 -6.42 -4.56 9.86
N ILE A 243 -5.89 -3.35 9.68
CA ILE A 243 -4.66 -3.09 8.91
C ILE A 243 -3.48 -3.86 9.51
N SER A 244 -3.25 -3.75 10.83
CA SER A 244 -2.15 -4.47 11.50
C SER A 244 -2.28 -5.99 11.35
N LYS A 245 -3.48 -6.54 11.59
CA LYS A 245 -3.74 -7.97 11.40
C LYS A 245 -3.58 -8.42 9.96
N TRP A 246 -3.97 -7.59 9.00
CA TRP A 246 -3.77 -7.89 7.59
C TRP A 246 -2.27 -7.98 7.30
N LYS A 247 -1.46 -6.96 7.69
CA LYS A 247 0.00 -6.94 7.53
C LYS A 247 0.72 -8.17 8.10
N GLU A 248 0.31 -8.64 9.27
CA GLU A 248 0.88 -9.85 9.89
C GLU A 248 0.69 -11.10 9.00
N ASN A 249 -0.48 -11.22 8.37
CA ASN A 249 -0.93 -12.37 7.58
C ASN A 249 -0.58 -12.29 6.08
N ILE A 250 0.05 -11.23 5.60
CA ILE A 250 0.38 -11.11 4.17
C ILE A 250 1.47 -12.13 3.78
N PRO A 251 1.38 -12.73 2.57
CA PRO A 251 2.44 -13.55 2.00
C PRO A 251 3.83 -12.90 2.05
N ARG A 252 4.88 -13.72 2.19
CA ARG A 252 6.30 -13.28 2.28
C ARG A 252 6.69 -12.30 1.17
N PHE A 253 6.09 -12.40 0.00
CA PHE A 253 6.30 -11.50 -1.14
C PHE A 253 6.22 -10.01 -0.77
N TRP A 254 5.22 -9.61 0.03
CA TRP A 254 5.05 -8.21 0.43
C TRP A 254 5.98 -7.78 1.57
N LYS A 255 6.52 -8.74 2.32
CA LYS A 255 7.48 -8.46 3.40
C LYS A 255 8.88 -8.14 2.85
N ASN A 256 9.17 -8.49 1.59
CA ASN A 256 10.46 -8.24 0.95
C ASN A 256 10.31 -7.91 -0.55
N PRO A 257 9.83 -6.69 -0.90
CA PRO A 257 9.61 -6.28 -2.29
C PRO A 257 10.91 -6.08 -3.10
N SER A 258 12.09 -6.17 -2.47
CA SER A 258 13.40 -6.15 -3.12
C SER A 258 13.61 -7.32 -4.11
N MET A 259 12.79 -8.37 -4.03
CA MET A 259 12.80 -9.52 -4.95
C MET A 259 12.20 -9.27 -6.34
N ILE A 260 11.66 -8.08 -6.63
CA ILE A 260 11.33 -7.63 -8.00
C ILE A 260 12.24 -6.47 -8.36
#